data_AF-A0A9N9K908-F1
#
_entry.id   AF-A0A9N9K908-F1
#
_cell.length_a   1.000
_cell.length_b   1.000
_cell.length_c   1.000
_cell.angle_alpha   90.00
_cell.angle_beta   90.00
_cell.angle_gamma   90.00
#
_symmetry.space_group_name_H-M   'P 1'
#
loop_
_entity.id
_entity.type
_entity.pdbx_description
1 polymer ?
#
loop_
_entity_poly.entity_id
_entity_poly.type
_entity_poly.pdbx_seq_one_letter_code
_entity_poly.pdbx_strand_id
1 'polypeptide(L)' 'YDNFRNIEEVGRGGFSVVYKTSYETYEVAIKIIKDSHKNKHLFLNE' A
#
# COMPACT_ATOMS: atom_id res chain seq x y z
N TYR A 1 -1.96 7.99 -12.05
CA TYR A 1 -1.71 6.72 -11.35
C TYR A 1 -0.90 5.75 -12.22
N ASP A 2 -0.29 6.25 -13.30
CA ASP A 2 0.20 5.44 -14.41
C ASP A 2 1.69 5.05 -14.29
N ASN A 3 2.33 5.47 -13.20
CA ASN A 3 3.75 5.23 -12.93
C ASN A 3 4.00 3.93 -12.16
N PHE A 4 2.95 3.28 -11.66
CA PHE A 4 3.05 1.97 -11.00
C PHE A 4 2.85 0.85 -12.02
N ARG A 5 3.82 -0.05 -12.10
CA ARG A 5 3.80 -1.18 -13.03
C ARG A 5 3.95 -2.49 -12.26
N ASN A 6 3.53 -3.60 -12.87
CA ASN A 6 3.68 -4.94 -12.30
C ASN A 6 3.12 -5.04 -10.86
N ILE A 7 1.88 -4.57 -10.68
CA ILE A 7 1.22 -4.58 -9.37
C ILE A 7 0.83 -6.02 -9.03
N GLU A 8 1.42 -6.56 -7.97
CA GLU A 8 1.18 -7.92 -7.48
C GLU A 8 0.78 -7.87 -6.01
N GLU A 9 -0.31 -8.54 -5.62
CA GLU A 9 -0.67 -8.67 -4.20
C GLU A 9 0.31 -9.62 -3.50
N VAL A 10 1.00 -9.10 -2.48
CA VAL A 10 1.98 -9.87 -1.69
C VAL A 10 1.31 -10.45 -0.45
N GLY A 11 0.28 -9.78 0.06
CA GLY A 11 -0.42 -10.26 1.24
C GLY A 11 -1.61 -9.40 1.64
N ARG A 12 -2.58 -10.07 2.27
CA ARG A 12 -3.83 -9.46 2.74
C ARG A 12 -4.06 -9.83 4.18
N GLY A 13 -4.24 -8.80 5.01
CA GLY A 13 -4.63 -8.92 6.40
C GLY A 13 -6.05 -8.39 6.66
N GLY A 14 -6.46 -8.45 7.92
CA GLY A 14 -7.73 -7.86 8.37
C GLY A 14 -7.83 -6.38 8.03
N PHE A 15 -6.74 -5.64 8.22
CA PHE A 15 -6.70 -4.17 8.15
C PHE A 15 -6.10 -3.58 6.86
N SER A 16 -5.35 -4.36 6.08
CA SER A 16 -4.67 -3.84 4.89
C SER A 16 -4.41 -4.90 3.84
N VAL A 17 -4.12 -4.45 2.62
CA VAL A 17 -3.55 -5.25 1.53
C VAL A 17 -2.20 -4.64 1.14
N VAL A 18 -1.19 -5.47 0.92
CA VAL A 18 0.14 -5.05 0.51
C VAL A 18 0.39 -5.52 -0.92
N TYR A 19 0.88 -4.62 -1.75
CA TYR A 19 1.25 -4.88 -3.13
C TYR A 19 2.73 -4.64 -3.34
N LYS A 20 3.35 -5.47 -4.17
CA LYS A 20 4.65 -5.23 -4.77
C LYS A 20 4.43 -4.54 -6.11
N THR A 21 5.25 -3.53 -6.42
CA THR A 21 5.19 -2.83 -7.71
C THR A 21 6.53 -2.21 -8.06
N SER A 22 6.72 -1.92 -9.35
CA SER A 22 7.79 -1.06 -9.83
C SER A 22 7.28 0.38 -9.98
N TYR A 23 7.98 1.35 -9.40
CA TYR A 23 7.73 2.78 -9.57
C TYR A 23 9.00 3.44 -10.11
N GLU A 24 8.94 3.93 -11.35
CA GLU A 24 10.12 4.39 -12.10
C GLU A 24 11.21 3.31 -12.14
N THR A 25 12.35 3.55 -11.49
CA THR A 25 13.49 2.62 -11.37
C THR A 25 13.51 1.85 -10.04
N TYR A 26 12.53 2.06 -9.17
CA TYR A 26 12.50 1.49 -7.82
C TYR A 26 11.51 0.34 -7.73
N GLU A 27 11.89 -0.71 -7.00
CA GLU A 27 10.96 -1.72 -6.51
C GLU A 27 10.42 -1.27 -5.16
N VAL A 28 9.10 -1.15 -5.04
CA VAL A 28 8.44 -0.60 -3.84
C VAL A 28 7.28 -1.48 -3.39
N ALA A 29 6.92 -1.34 -2.11
CA ALA A 29 5.71 -1.92 -1.55
C ALA A 29 4.65 -0.84 -1.31
N ILE A 30 3.42 -1.10 -1.73
CA ILE A 30 2.26 -0.24 -1.45
C ILE A 30 1.37 -0.96 -0.43
N LYS A 31 1.17 -0.34 0.74
CA LYS A 31 0.23 -0.81 1.76
C LYS A 31 -1.06 0.00 1.70
N ILE A 32 -2.15 -0.64 1.27
CA ILE A 32 -3.48 -0.04 1.22
C ILE A 32 -4.23 -0.42 2.49
N ILE A 33 -4.62 0.58 3.27
CA ILE A 33 -5.31 0.40 4.56
C ILE A 33 -6.82 0.50 4.36
N LYS A 34 -7.55 -0.50 4.85
CA LYS A 34 -9.02 -0.51 4.86
C LYS A 34 -9.53 0.49 5.90
N ASP A 35 -10.66 1.14 5.62
CA ASP A 35 -11.30 2.10 6.53
C ASP A 35 -10.37 3.23 7.02
N SER A 36 -9.44 3.67 6.18
CA SER A 36 -8.42 4.70 6.51
C SER A 36 -9.02 6.01 7.06
N HIS A 37 -10.29 6.29 6.76
CA HIS A 37 -11.03 7.43 7.30
C HIS A 37 -11.20 7.39 8.83
N LYS A 38 -11.19 6.21 9.47
CA LYS A 38 -11.47 6.08 10.91
C LYS A 38 -10.24 6.27 11.80
N ASN A 39 -9.01 6.10 11.29
CA ASN A 39 -7.78 6.08 12.10
C ASN A 39 -6.56 6.76 11.44
N LYS A 40 -6.77 7.70 10.52
CA LYS A 40 -5.68 8.34 9.74
C LYS A 40 -4.60 9.01 10.61
N HIS A 41 -5.00 9.66 11.71
CA HIS A 41 -4.06 10.39 12.56
C HIS A 41 -3.16 9.47 13.42
N LEU A 42 -3.73 8.39 13.95
CA LEU A 42 -2.98 7.42 14.77
C LEU A 42 -1.95 6.65 13.92
N PHE A 43 -2.31 6.27 12.69
CA PHE A 43 -1.42 5.51 11.82
C PHE A 43 -0.23 6.33 11.27
N LEU A 44 -0.39 7.63 11.05
CA LEU A 44 0.70 8.47 10.51
C LEU A 44 1.77 8.83 11.55
N ASN A 45 1.48 8.61 12.83
CA ASN A 45 2.36 8.95 13.95
C ASN A 45 2.95 7.71 14.67
N GLU A 46 2.74 6.50 14.13
CA GLU A 46 3.51 5.31 14.48
C GLU A 46 4.89 5.33 13.79
#